data_AF-A0A7C3W8H9-F1
#
_entry.id   AF-A0A7C3W8H9-F1
#
_cell.length_a   1.000
_cell.length_b   1.000
_cell.length_c   1.000
_cell.angle_alpha   90.00
_cell.angle_beta   90.00
_cell.angle_gamma   90.00
#
_symmetry.space_group_name_H-M   'P 1'
#
loop_
_entity.id
_entity.type
_entity.pdbx_description
1 polymer ?
#
loop_
_entity_poly.entity_id
_entity_poly.type
_entity_poly.pdbx_seq_one_letter_code
_entity_poly.pdbx_strand_id
1 'polypeptide(L)'
;MTQTAIVGTSNAMLRSGWGKALEACAPGRGVGNYSLPGNCSLFVAHRIRSQDIARRFDHCVIDCGVNDHNFIANSYITREQACAYFAAALAQFAAPGARCVPLVLLYANLVQLTNWEQSLSRGYMTGLCRAYGVPVLDLAPYVSERAERDGPEAVFADGNHFTPEFSRLVADLVHCELSRLPRTRPVNPGIDVPEIGVFGPGEVSVENCAVLDMQSSLFSMQAVELRSGGRIRVRTGAHRHLCGLMHWSMENTGHVAISGAHGRVVKNMSMRFSKAYLAPVFNVAACRGPDLEIALTGGEPTTERTRMESPHPLSDGGEPRVLLGDLLSCDRDPDQCGRGLLEWLARRGEAPELAPADRLEAALGRLEGLLAPVAGARQVVLAHLHQEELRNLVERTAGIAPPLYFNEETYLALHPDVRQAVVEGRL
;
A
#
# COMPACT_ATOMS: atom_id res chain seq x y z
N MET A 1 -25.16 17.70 13.93
CA MET A 1 -24.69 17.44 12.56
C MET A 1 -23.73 16.26 12.62
N THR A 2 -23.99 15.19 11.87
CA THR A 2 -23.12 14.00 11.85
C THR A 2 -21.79 14.32 11.18
N GLN A 3 -20.67 13.97 11.82
CA GLN A 3 -19.32 14.14 11.30
C GLN A 3 -18.80 12.81 10.75
N THR A 4 -18.37 12.81 9.49
CA THR A 4 -17.77 11.67 8.80
C THR A 4 -16.34 12.02 8.40
N ALA A 5 -15.37 11.18 8.79
CA ALA A 5 -14.02 11.21 8.25
C ALA A 5 -13.91 10.31 7.02
N ILE A 6 -13.03 10.67 6.08
CA ILE A 6 -12.57 9.78 5.01
C ILE A 6 -11.06 9.61 5.15
N VAL A 7 -10.60 8.37 5.30
CA VAL A 7 -9.18 8.01 5.34
C VAL A 7 -8.91 7.03 4.21
N GLY A 8 -8.64 7.57 3.03
CA GLY A 8 -8.50 6.81 1.82
C GLY A 8 -7.27 7.16 1.01
N THR A 9 -7.33 6.82 -0.29
CA THR A 9 -6.24 6.98 -1.24
C THR A 9 -6.60 7.97 -2.36
N SER A 10 -6.14 7.75 -3.59
CA SER A 10 -6.33 8.69 -4.69
C SER A 10 -7.81 8.84 -5.09
N ASN A 11 -8.56 7.75 -5.23
CA ASN A 11 -9.99 7.80 -5.57
C ASN A 11 -10.83 8.54 -4.52
N ALA A 12 -10.39 8.56 -3.26
CA ALA A 12 -11.06 9.32 -2.20
C ALA A 12 -10.71 10.82 -2.23
N MET A 13 -9.50 11.19 -2.66
CA MET A 13 -8.98 12.56 -2.56
C MET A 13 -9.22 13.40 -3.82
N LEU A 14 -9.06 12.80 -5.02
CA LEU A 14 -9.07 13.52 -6.29
C LEU A 14 -10.33 14.36 -6.46
N ARG A 15 -10.23 15.47 -7.22
CA ARG A 15 -11.37 16.36 -7.49
C ARG A 15 -12.56 15.63 -8.12
N SER A 16 -12.29 14.65 -8.98
CA SER A 16 -13.27 13.77 -9.62
C SER A 16 -13.57 12.49 -8.83
N GLY A 17 -12.94 12.30 -7.68
CA GLY A 17 -13.02 11.08 -6.87
C GLY A 17 -14.28 11.00 -6.01
N TRP A 18 -14.58 9.78 -5.52
CA TRP A 18 -15.80 9.49 -4.75
C TRP A 18 -15.89 10.28 -3.45
N GLY A 19 -14.77 10.59 -2.80
CA GLY A 19 -14.80 11.35 -1.54
C GLY A 19 -15.28 12.79 -1.75
N LYS A 20 -14.92 13.41 -2.88
CA LYS A 20 -15.42 14.74 -3.27
C LYS A 20 -16.88 14.71 -3.71
N ALA A 21 -17.31 13.64 -4.39
CA ALA A 21 -18.71 13.43 -4.69
C ALA A 21 -19.56 13.23 -3.42
N LEU A 22 -19.03 12.54 -2.40
CA LEU A 22 -19.71 12.34 -1.12
C LEU A 22 -19.92 13.66 -0.35
N GLU A 23 -18.93 14.56 -0.36
CA GLU A 23 -19.08 15.91 0.18
C GLU A 23 -20.25 16.66 -0.47
N ALA A 24 -20.46 16.47 -1.78
CA ALA A 24 -21.51 17.15 -2.53
C ALA A 24 -22.91 16.54 -2.33
N CYS A 25 -23.05 15.21 -2.26
CA CYS A 25 -24.36 14.55 -2.13
C CYS A 25 -24.87 14.44 -0.68
N ALA A 26 -24.08 14.83 0.31
CA ALA A 26 -24.45 14.78 1.73
C ALA A 26 -24.40 16.15 2.45
N PRO A 27 -25.14 17.19 1.99
CA PRO A 27 -25.01 18.57 2.48
C PRO A 27 -25.32 18.78 3.98
N GLY A 28 -25.95 17.82 4.65
CA GLY A 28 -26.20 17.83 6.10
C GLY A 28 -25.15 17.12 6.95
N ARG A 29 -24.10 16.54 6.34
CA ARG A 29 -23.01 15.83 7.02
C ARG A 29 -21.73 16.65 6.95
N GLY A 30 -21.03 16.77 8.08
CA GLY A 30 -19.68 17.34 8.08
C GLY A 30 -18.72 16.28 7.56
N VAL A 31 -18.21 16.43 6.33
CA VAL A 31 -17.29 15.46 5.75
C VAL A 31 -15.86 16.03 5.78
N GLY A 32 -14.97 15.37 6.51
CA GLY A 32 -13.55 15.69 6.57
C GLY A 32 -12.73 14.66 5.80
N ASN A 33 -12.01 15.08 4.76
CA ASN A 33 -11.19 14.19 3.95
C ASN A 33 -9.72 14.26 4.37
N TYR A 34 -9.21 13.14 4.89
CA TYR A 34 -7.85 12.97 5.43
C TYR A 34 -7.00 12.04 4.55
N SER A 35 -7.45 11.77 3.33
CA SER A 35 -6.84 10.83 2.38
C SER A 35 -5.55 11.36 1.77
N LEU A 36 -4.68 10.45 1.36
CA LEU A 36 -3.44 10.78 0.65
C LEU A 36 -3.19 9.75 -0.48
N PRO A 37 -2.93 10.16 -1.74
CA PRO A 37 -2.74 9.25 -2.87
C PRO A 37 -1.66 8.20 -2.68
N GLY A 38 -1.92 7.02 -3.22
CA GLY A 38 -0.91 5.98 -3.35
C GLY A 38 -0.41 5.41 -2.02
N ASN A 39 -1.07 5.63 -0.88
CA ASN A 39 -0.65 5.09 0.41
C ASN A 39 -1.37 3.78 0.76
N CYS A 40 -0.74 2.99 1.63
CA CYS A 40 -1.25 1.72 2.16
C CYS A 40 -1.87 1.87 3.56
N SER A 41 -2.30 0.76 4.15
CA SER A 41 -2.90 0.66 5.48
C SER A 41 -2.03 1.21 6.61
N LEU A 42 -0.70 1.26 6.46
CA LEU A 42 0.19 1.91 7.44
C LEU A 42 -0.13 3.41 7.58
N PHE A 43 -0.37 4.09 6.45
CA PHE A 43 -0.77 5.51 6.46
C PHE A 43 -2.15 5.67 7.10
N VAL A 44 -3.08 4.78 6.79
CA VAL A 44 -4.42 4.79 7.38
C VAL A 44 -4.34 4.69 8.90
N ALA A 45 -3.58 3.73 9.43
CA ALA A 45 -3.37 3.56 10.86
C ALA A 45 -2.75 4.82 11.49
N HIS A 46 -1.71 5.38 10.87
CA HIS A 46 -1.10 6.63 11.32
C HIS A 46 -2.09 7.79 11.34
N ARG A 47 -2.90 7.94 10.28
CA ARG A 47 -3.79 9.09 10.11
C ARG A 47 -4.98 9.06 11.07
N ILE A 48 -5.52 7.87 11.34
CA ILE A 48 -6.56 7.70 12.36
C ILE A 48 -6.05 8.17 13.73
N ARG A 49 -4.81 7.81 14.09
CA ARG A 49 -4.18 8.21 15.34
C ARG A 49 -3.87 9.70 15.39
N SER A 50 -3.15 10.22 14.41
CA SER A 50 -2.64 11.60 14.43
C SER A 50 -3.74 12.65 14.35
N GLN A 51 -4.92 12.29 13.83
CA GLN A 51 -6.08 13.17 13.76
C GLN A 51 -7.16 12.84 14.80
N ASP A 52 -6.92 11.85 15.66
CA ASP A 52 -7.85 11.34 16.67
C ASP A 52 -9.23 10.98 16.09
N ILE A 53 -9.22 10.33 14.91
CA ILE A 53 -10.44 10.11 14.11
C ILE A 53 -11.42 9.21 14.86
N ALA A 54 -10.92 8.14 15.49
CA ALA A 54 -11.73 7.17 16.21
C ALA A 54 -12.55 7.79 17.36
N ARG A 55 -12.08 8.90 17.95
CA ARG A 55 -12.76 9.59 19.05
C ARG A 55 -13.51 10.85 18.61
N ARG A 56 -13.11 11.50 17.52
CA ARG A 56 -13.68 12.79 17.09
C ARG A 56 -14.85 12.69 16.13
N PHE A 57 -14.96 11.63 15.35
CA PHE A 57 -15.98 11.50 14.31
C PHE A 57 -17.08 10.52 14.70
N ASP A 58 -18.24 10.63 14.05
CA ASP A 58 -19.33 9.66 14.17
C ASP A 58 -19.08 8.47 13.24
N HIS A 59 -18.58 8.73 12.04
CA HIS A 59 -18.26 7.70 11.04
C HIS A 59 -16.87 7.91 10.43
N CYS A 60 -16.26 6.84 9.94
CA CYS A 60 -15.01 6.89 9.17
C CYS A 60 -15.10 5.94 7.98
N VAL A 61 -14.88 6.42 6.75
CA VAL A 61 -14.76 5.55 5.58
C VAL A 61 -13.27 5.29 5.32
N ILE A 62 -12.89 4.02 5.24
CA ILE A 62 -11.51 3.58 5.02
C ILE A 62 -11.39 2.96 3.63
N ASP A 63 -10.42 3.42 2.84
CA ASP A 63 -10.13 2.94 1.49
C ASP A 63 -8.61 2.79 1.30
N CYS A 64 -8.09 1.56 1.41
CA CYS A 64 -6.67 1.28 1.15
C CYS A 64 -6.40 -0.06 0.44
N GLY A 65 -7.44 -0.88 0.20
CA GLY A 65 -7.26 -2.25 -0.28
C GLY A 65 -6.51 -2.40 -1.59
N VAL A 66 -6.77 -1.52 -2.56
CA VAL A 66 -6.08 -1.49 -3.86
C VAL A 66 -4.59 -1.20 -3.69
N ASN A 67 -4.24 -0.24 -2.83
CA ASN A 67 -2.83 0.11 -2.63
C ASN A 67 -2.10 -0.92 -1.79
N ASP A 68 -2.72 -1.53 -0.78
CA ASP A 68 -2.10 -2.66 -0.07
C ASP A 68 -1.78 -3.79 -1.05
N HIS A 69 -2.71 -4.12 -1.94
CA HIS A 69 -2.45 -5.09 -3.01
C HIS A 69 -1.25 -4.68 -3.86
N ASN A 70 -1.23 -3.44 -4.36
CA ASN A 70 -0.15 -2.95 -5.21
C ASN A 70 1.20 -2.94 -4.47
N PHE A 71 1.23 -2.60 -3.19
CA PHE A 71 2.45 -2.58 -2.40
C PHE A 71 2.98 -3.99 -2.15
N ILE A 72 2.10 -4.95 -1.89
CA ILE A 72 2.48 -6.36 -1.76
C ILE A 72 3.02 -6.89 -3.10
N ALA A 73 2.28 -6.66 -4.19
CA ALA A 73 2.66 -7.11 -5.54
C ALA A 73 4.02 -6.53 -5.99
N ASN A 74 4.35 -5.31 -5.57
CA ASN A 74 5.63 -4.66 -5.85
C ASN A 74 6.70 -4.90 -4.78
N SER A 75 6.45 -5.76 -3.78
CA SER A 75 7.39 -6.06 -2.69
C SER A 75 7.83 -4.82 -1.90
N TYR A 76 6.95 -3.84 -1.72
CA TYR A 76 7.19 -2.67 -0.85
C TYR A 76 6.86 -2.94 0.60
N ILE A 77 5.89 -3.83 0.84
CA ILE A 77 5.56 -4.42 2.13
C ILE A 77 5.27 -5.91 1.93
N THR A 78 5.44 -6.71 2.97
CA THR A 78 4.97 -8.10 2.97
C THR A 78 3.46 -8.15 3.16
N ARG A 79 2.85 -9.30 2.85
CA ARG A 79 1.43 -9.54 3.13
C ARG A 79 1.16 -9.48 4.65
N GLU A 80 2.08 -9.99 5.44
CA GLU A 80 2.08 -9.96 6.89
C GLU A 80 2.05 -8.52 7.40
N GLN A 81 2.95 -7.66 6.93
CA GLN A 81 2.99 -6.24 7.29
C GLN A 81 1.66 -5.54 6.96
N ALA A 82 1.15 -5.72 5.74
CA ALA A 82 -0.12 -5.12 5.33
C ALA A 82 -1.29 -5.58 6.24
N CYS A 83 -1.36 -6.87 6.55
CA CYS A 83 -2.33 -7.44 7.49
C CYS A 83 -2.20 -6.81 8.89
N ALA A 84 -0.98 -6.69 9.41
CA ALA A 84 -0.71 -6.09 10.72
C ALA A 84 -1.09 -4.61 10.79
N TYR A 85 -0.73 -3.84 9.76
CA TYR A 85 -1.06 -2.41 9.68
C TYR A 85 -2.56 -2.17 9.58
N PHE A 86 -3.26 -2.97 8.76
CA PHE A 86 -4.71 -2.86 8.65
C PHE A 86 -5.40 -3.26 9.97
N ALA A 87 -4.96 -4.33 10.63
CA ALA A 87 -5.47 -4.71 11.94
C ALA A 87 -5.23 -3.62 13.00
N ALA A 88 -4.06 -2.97 12.98
CA ALA A 88 -3.74 -1.84 13.86
C ALA A 88 -4.62 -0.61 13.59
N ALA A 89 -5.04 -0.37 12.33
CA ALA A 89 -6.02 0.65 12.01
C ALA A 89 -7.40 0.34 12.61
N LEU A 90 -7.89 -0.90 12.48
CA LEU A 90 -9.18 -1.32 13.04
C LEU A 90 -9.20 -1.29 14.57
N ALA A 91 -8.11 -1.70 15.22
CA ALA A 91 -7.99 -1.72 16.67
C ALA A 91 -8.20 -0.35 17.32
N GLN A 92 -7.87 0.74 16.61
CA GLN A 92 -8.11 2.10 17.11
C GLN A 92 -9.60 2.42 17.27
N PHE A 93 -10.48 1.83 16.45
CA PHE A 93 -11.94 1.99 16.60
C PHE A 93 -12.55 1.08 17.66
N ALA A 94 -11.86 -0.02 18.02
CA ALA A 94 -12.24 -0.89 19.13
C ALA A 94 -11.67 -0.44 20.49
N ALA A 95 -10.78 0.57 20.49
CA ALA A 95 -10.11 1.05 21.68
C ALA A 95 -11.08 1.74 22.68
N PRO A 96 -10.79 1.72 23.99
CA PRO A 96 -11.55 2.47 24.97
C PRO A 96 -11.68 3.96 24.61
N GLY A 97 -12.91 4.46 24.68
CA GLY A 97 -13.24 5.86 24.34
C GLY A 97 -13.45 6.13 22.85
N ALA A 98 -13.18 5.18 21.95
CA ALA A 98 -13.57 5.32 20.55
C ALA A 98 -15.10 5.39 20.42
N ARG A 99 -15.59 6.27 19.56
CA ARG A 99 -17.02 6.45 19.27
C ARG A 99 -17.37 6.35 17.79
N CYS A 100 -16.36 6.44 16.93
CA CYS A 100 -16.52 6.42 15.50
C CYS A 100 -16.84 5.01 15.00
N VAL A 101 -17.82 4.89 14.11
CA VAL A 101 -18.16 3.64 13.43
C VAL A 101 -17.46 3.62 12.07
N PRO A 102 -16.47 2.73 11.86
CA PRO A 102 -15.80 2.61 10.58
C PRO A 102 -16.66 1.86 9.55
N LEU A 103 -16.51 2.22 8.29
CA LEU A 103 -16.96 1.50 7.10
C LEU A 103 -15.73 1.27 6.21
N VAL A 104 -15.45 0.02 5.87
CA VAL A 104 -14.34 -0.30 4.96
C VAL A 104 -14.88 -0.43 3.55
N LEU A 105 -14.32 0.36 2.63
CA LEU A 105 -14.65 0.34 1.22
C LEU A 105 -13.60 -0.49 0.48
N LEU A 106 -14.03 -1.55 -0.20
CA LEU A 106 -13.18 -2.39 -1.04
C LEU A 106 -13.67 -2.30 -2.49
N TYR A 107 -12.73 -2.18 -3.42
CA TYR A 107 -12.98 -2.23 -4.86
C TYR A 107 -11.72 -2.72 -5.58
N ALA A 108 -11.88 -3.12 -6.84
CA ALA A 108 -10.77 -3.47 -7.72
C ALA A 108 -10.40 -2.28 -8.61
N ASN A 109 -9.12 -2.15 -8.96
CA ASN A 109 -8.69 -1.32 -10.09
C ASN A 109 -8.73 -2.12 -11.41
N LEU A 110 -8.41 -1.48 -12.54
CA LEU A 110 -8.46 -2.12 -13.86
C LEU A 110 -7.58 -3.38 -13.92
N VAL A 111 -6.37 -3.31 -13.36
CA VAL A 111 -5.40 -4.42 -13.33
C VAL A 111 -5.91 -5.60 -12.51
N GLN A 112 -6.74 -5.33 -11.50
CA GLN A 112 -7.27 -6.34 -10.58
C GLN A 112 -8.60 -6.95 -11.06
N LEU A 113 -9.26 -6.43 -12.10
CA LEU A 113 -10.59 -6.90 -12.51
C LEU A 113 -10.67 -8.41 -12.74
N THR A 114 -9.65 -8.98 -13.40
CA THR A 114 -9.64 -10.40 -13.80
C THR A 114 -9.22 -11.34 -12.67
N ASN A 115 -8.54 -10.83 -11.64
CA ASN A 115 -7.95 -11.62 -10.56
C ASN A 115 -8.32 -11.10 -9.16
N TRP A 116 -9.40 -10.32 -9.04
CA TRP A 116 -9.77 -9.68 -7.79
C TRP A 116 -10.10 -10.69 -6.68
N GLU A 117 -10.71 -11.83 -7.03
CA GLU A 117 -10.94 -12.91 -6.07
C GLU A 117 -9.62 -13.42 -5.45
N GLN A 118 -8.52 -13.26 -6.17
CA GLN A 118 -7.15 -13.59 -5.75
C GLN A 118 -6.40 -12.38 -5.18
N SER A 119 -7.10 -11.27 -4.93
CA SER A 119 -6.47 -10.08 -4.37
C SER A 119 -5.79 -10.42 -3.04
N LEU A 120 -4.48 -10.16 -3.00
CA LEU A 120 -3.62 -10.43 -1.85
C LEU A 120 -4.08 -9.71 -0.58
N SER A 121 -4.84 -8.61 -0.72
CA SER A 121 -5.34 -7.79 0.39
C SER A 121 -6.78 -8.11 0.82
N ARG A 122 -7.68 -8.36 -0.13
CA ARG A 122 -9.13 -8.48 0.14
C ARG A 122 -9.45 -9.52 1.22
N GLY A 123 -8.84 -10.70 1.12
CA GLY A 123 -9.17 -11.82 2.01
C GLY A 123 -8.90 -11.51 3.47
N TYR A 124 -7.70 -11.04 3.80
CA TYR A 124 -7.42 -10.70 5.20
C TYR A 124 -8.20 -9.46 5.64
N MET A 125 -8.43 -8.47 4.76
CA MET A 125 -9.19 -7.27 5.11
C MET A 125 -10.63 -7.61 5.49
N THR A 126 -11.31 -8.42 4.67
CA THR A 126 -12.69 -8.87 4.95
C THR A 126 -12.78 -9.74 6.20
N GLY A 127 -11.83 -10.67 6.39
CA GLY A 127 -11.74 -11.49 7.60
C GLY A 127 -11.55 -10.66 8.87
N LEU A 128 -10.62 -9.70 8.87
CA LEU A 128 -10.41 -8.78 9.97
C LEU A 128 -11.63 -7.89 10.22
N CYS A 129 -12.25 -7.34 9.17
CA CYS A 129 -13.47 -6.55 9.34
C CYS A 129 -14.58 -7.35 10.03
N ARG A 130 -14.79 -8.61 9.63
CA ARG A 130 -15.74 -9.51 10.28
C ARG A 130 -15.38 -9.75 11.75
N ALA A 131 -14.11 -10.02 12.05
CA ALA A 131 -13.62 -10.23 13.41
C ALA A 131 -13.86 -9.02 14.33
N TYR A 132 -13.66 -7.81 13.81
CA TYR A 132 -13.90 -6.55 14.53
C TYR A 132 -15.37 -6.10 14.50
N GLY A 133 -16.25 -6.78 13.75
CA GLY A 133 -17.63 -6.34 13.56
C GLY A 133 -17.75 -5.03 12.76
N VAL A 134 -16.79 -4.78 11.86
CA VAL A 134 -16.73 -3.60 10.99
C VAL A 134 -17.43 -3.90 9.66
N PRO A 135 -18.45 -3.12 9.27
CA PRO A 135 -19.10 -3.29 7.97
C PRO A 135 -18.14 -3.05 6.80
N VAL A 136 -18.32 -3.85 5.75
CA VAL A 136 -17.57 -3.76 4.50
C VAL A 136 -18.53 -3.48 3.35
N LEU A 137 -18.27 -2.42 2.61
CA LEU A 137 -18.87 -2.18 1.31
C LEU A 137 -17.90 -2.72 0.24
N ASP A 138 -18.10 -3.98 -0.15
CA ASP A 138 -17.30 -4.64 -1.19
C ASP A 138 -17.92 -4.40 -2.56
N LEU A 139 -17.39 -3.40 -3.26
CA LEU A 139 -17.83 -3.00 -4.60
C LEU A 139 -17.13 -3.74 -5.71
N ALA A 140 -16.15 -4.60 -5.42
CA ALA A 140 -15.38 -5.21 -6.48
C ALA A 140 -16.19 -6.12 -7.43
N PRO A 141 -17.15 -6.96 -6.95
CA PRO A 141 -18.03 -7.69 -7.87
C PRO A 141 -18.84 -6.74 -8.77
N TYR A 142 -19.32 -5.62 -8.19
CA TYR A 142 -20.08 -4.62 -8.91
C TYR A 142 -19.25 -3.88 -9.96
N VAL A 143 -18.01 -3.54 -9.62
CA VAL A 143 -17.02 -2.93 -10.51
C VAL A 143 -16.69 -3.86 -11.68
N SER A 144 -16.47 -5.16 -11.43
CA SER A 144 -16.22 -6.16 -12.47
C SER A 144 -17.43 -6.33 -13.40
N GLU A 145 -18.63 -6.52 -12.85
CA GLU A 145 -19.86 -6.65 -13.66
C GLU A 145 -20.09 -5.42 -14.55
N ARG A 146 -19.89 -4.21 -14.00
CA ARG A 146 -20.05 -2.96 -14.75
C ARG A 146 -19.02 -2.85 -15.88
N ALA A 147 -17.75 -3.17 -15.59
CA ALA A 147 -16.68 -3.12 -16.59
C ALA A 147 -16.90 -4.16 -17.71
N GLU A 148 -17.41 -5.35 -17.38
CA GLU A 148 -17.76 -6.39 -18.37
C GLU A 148 -18.95 -5.99 -19.25
N ARG A 149 -19.99 -5.39 -18.65
CA ARG A 149 -21.21 -5.02 -19.38
C ARG A 149 -21.03 -3.77 -20.24
N ASP A 150 -20.41 -2.73 -19.68
CA ASP A 150 -20.42 -1.37 -20.25
C ASP A 150 -19.03 -0.91 -20.73
N GLY A 151 -18.01 -1.77 -20.60
CA GLY A 151 -16.63 -1.46 -20.91
C GLY A 151 -15.86 -0.88 -19.70
N PRO A 152 -14.54 -1.15 -19.58
CA PRO A 152 -13.73 -0.63 -18.47
C PRO A 152 -13.70 0.91 -18.43
N GLU A 153 -13.79 1.59 -19.57
CA GLU A 153 -13.84 3.05 -19.70
C GLU A 153 -15.10 3.69 -19.08
N ALA A 154 -16.18 2.91 -18.89
CA ALA A 154 -17.36 3.39 -18.17
C ALA A 154 -17.09 3.51 -16.66
N VAL A 155 -16.15 2.74 -16.14
CA VAL A 155 -15.81 2.65 -14.72
C VAL A 155 -14.54 3.45 -14.41
N PHE A 156 -13.54 3.39 -15.28
CA PHE A 156 -12.19 3.86 -15.04
C PHE A 156 -11.78 4.97 -16.02
N ALA A 157 -11.25 6.07 -15.50
CA ALA A 157 -10.62 7.13 -16.29
C ALA A 157 -9.18 6.78 -16.69
N ASP A 158 -8.52 5.97 -15.88
CA ASP A 158 -7.22 5.35 -16.15
C ASP A 158 -7.12 4.01 -15.42
N GLY A 159 -5.97 3.32 -15.48
CA GLY A 159 -5.85 1.99 -14.86
C GLY A 159 -6.11 1.90 -13.33
N ASN A 160 -6.20 3.02 -12.62
CA ASN A 160 -6.36 3.07 -11.16
C ASN A 160 -7.52 3.94 -10.67
N HIS A 161 -7.98 4.92 -11.46
CA HIS A 161 -8.92 5.93 -11.01
C HIS A 161 -10.27 5.80 -11.68
N PHE A 162 -11.34 5.98 -10.90
CA PHE A 162 -12.70 5.96 -11.40
C PHE A 162 -13.01 7.17 -12.29
N THR A 163 -13.97 6.99 -13.21
CA THR A 163 -14.60 8.13 -13.89
C THR A 163 -15.36 9.01 -12.89
N PRO A 164 -15.60 10.30 -13.21
CA PRO A 164 -16.45 11.16 -12.38
C PRO A 164 -17.86 10.61 -12.20
N GLU A 165 -18.42 9.98 -13.22
CA GLU A 165 -19.75 9.33 -13.22
C GLU A 165 -19.78 8.18 -12.22
N PHE A 166 -18.80 7.27 -12.31
CA PHE A 166 -18.74 6.13 -11.42
C PHE A 166 -18.40 6.54 -9.98
N SER A 167 -17.56 7.57 -9.80
CA SER A 167 -17.27 8.15 -8.47
C SER A 167 -18.51 8.70 -7.76
N ARG A 168 -19.46 9.30 -8.51
CA ARG A 168 -20.75 9.74 -7.95
C ARG A 168 -21.58 8.55 -7.47
N LEU A 169 -21.63 7.48 -8.26
CA LEU A 169 -22.32 6.25 -7.86
C LEU A 169 -21.71 5.62 -6.59
N VAL A 170 -20.38 5.54 -6.51
CA VAL A 170 -19.68 5.06 -5.30
C VAL A 170 -20.03 5.93 -4.10
N ALA A 171 -20.05 7.25 -4.26
CA ALA A 171 -20.42 8.19 -3.20
C ALA A 171 -21.87 7.97 -2.71
N ASP A 172 -22.82 7.76 -3.61
CA ASP A 172 -24.22 7.49 -3.26
C ASP A 172 -24.38 6.17 -2.49
N LEU A 173 -23.67 5.12 -2.91
CA LEU A 173 -23.64 3.84 -2.20
C LEU A 173 -23.05 4.00 -0.79
N VAL A 174 -21.92 4.70 -0.68
CA VAL A 174 -21.29 5.01 0.62
C VAL A 174 -22.25 5.83 1.49
N HIS A 175 -22.92 6.84 0.94
CA HIS A 175 -23.89 7.65 1.68
C HIS A 175 -25.07 6.82 2.23
N CYS A 176 -25.58 5.90 1.41
CA CYS A 176 -26.66 4.99 1.81
C CYS A 176 -26.20 4.07 2.94
N GLU A 177 -25.02 3.46 2.82
CA GLU A 177 -24.48 2.58 3.87
C GLU A 177 -24.20 3.34 5.16
N LEU A 178 -23.59 4.52 5.09
CA LEU A 178 -23.37 5.41 6.24
C LEU A 178 -24.67 5.83 6.97
N SER A 179 -25.83 5.70 6.32
CA SER A 179 -27.13 6.02 6.92
C SER A 179 -27.79 4.80 7.59
N ARG A 180 -27.27 3.60 7.30
CA ARG A 180 -27.73 2.31 7.84
C ARG A 180 -26.77 1.71 8.86
N LEU A 181 -25.56 2.24 8.97
CA LEU A 181 -24.55 1.73 9.90
C LEU A 181 -25.11 1.62 11.32
N PRO A 182 -24.87 0.49 12.00
CA PRO A 182 -25.30 0.34 13.37
C PRO A 182 -24.51 1.30 14.24
N ARG A 183 -25.13 1.79 15.32
CA ARG A 183 -24.44 2.61 16.35
C ARG A 183 -23.52 1.79 17.25
N THR A 184 -23.38 0.49 16.98
CA THR A 184 -22.53 -0.41 17.76
C THR A 184 -21.08 -0.18 17.39
N ARG A 185 -20.23 -0.12 18.43
CA ARG A 185 -18.79 0.03 18.25
C ARG A 185 -18.19 -1.27 17.72
N PRO A 186 -17.07 -1.19 16.98
CA PRO A 186 -16.25 -2.36 16.70
C PRO A 186 -15.86 -3.08 17.99
N VAL A 187 -15.82 -4.41 17.93
CA VAL A 187 -15.42 -5.27 19.04
C VAL A 187 -13.91 -5.48 18.97
N ASN A 188 -13.24 -5.55 20.12
CA ASN A 188 -11.88 -6.06 20.16
C ASN A 188 -11.93 -7.60 20.19
N PRO A 189 -11.50 -8.30 19.14
CA PRO A 189 -11.52 -9.77 19.09
C PRO A 189 -10.45 -10.45 19.97
N GLY A 190 -9.70 -9.70 20.79
CA GLY A 190 -8.63 -10.25 21.63
C GLY A 190 -7.40 -10.64 20.82
N ILE A 191 -7.20 -9.97 19.69
CA ILE A 191 -6.11 -10.24 18.75
C ILE A 191 -4.92 -9.34 19.08
N ASP A 192 -3.73 -9.91 19.04
CA ASP A 192 -2.51 -9.16 19.21
C ASP A 192 -2.14 -8.39 17.92
N VAL A 193 -2.07 -7.06 18.01
CA VAL A 193 -1.77 -6.16 16.88
C VAL A 193 -0.72 -5.14 17.28
N PRO A 194 0.18 -4.71 16.38
CA PRO A 194 1.20 -3.72 16.72
C PRO A 194 0.55 -2.35 16.98
N GLU A 195 1.11 -1.59 17.91
CA GLU A 195 0.79 -0.18 18.10
C GLU A 195 1.58 0.66 17.11
N ILE A 196 0.87 1.36 16.22
CA ILE A 196 1.48 2.33 15.30
C ILE A 196 1.59 3.68 15.99
N GLY A 197 2.79 4.26 15.96
CA GLY A 197 3.12 5.55 16.57
C GLY A 197 4.04 6.39 15.70
N VAL A 198 4.47 7.51 16.25
CA VAL A 198 5.49 8.40 15.67
C VAL A 198 6.61 8.54 16.69
N PHE A 199 7.87 8.59 16.25
CA PHE A 199 8.99 8.91 17.14
C PHE A 199 8.90 10.37 17.60
N GLY A 200 8.98 10.59 18.91
CA GLY A 200 8.81 11.91 19.53
C GLY A 200 10.09 12.76 19.53
N PRO A 201 10.00 14.03 19.95
CA PRO A 201 11.14 14.97 19.97
C PRO A 201 12.33 14.52 20.84
N GLY A 202 12.12 13.69 21.85
CA GLY A 202 13.20 13.13 22.69
C GLY A 202 13.86 11.89 22.09
N GLU A 203 13.29 11.34 21.03
CA GLU A 203 13.73 10.11 20.38
C GLU A 203 14.44 10.40 19.05
N VAL A 204 14.27 11.60 18.51
CA VAL A 204 14.82 12.02 17.22
C VAL A 204 15.78 13.19 17.43
N SER A 205 17.03 13.05 16.98
CA SER A 205 17.99 14.15 16.92
C SER A 205 18.43 14.37 15.48
N VAL A 206 18.49 15.64 15.07
CA VAL A 206 18.88 16.04 13.71
C VAL A 206 20.23 16.76 13.74
N GLU A 207 21.10 16.46 12.78
CA GLU A 207 22.41 17.06 12.62
C GLU A 207 22.58 17.57 11.19
N ASN A 208 23.04 18.81 11.03
CA ASN A 208 23.25 19.46 9.72
C ASN A 208 22.00 19.37 8.81
N CYS A 209 20.82 19.57 9.38
CA CYS A 209 19.54 19.57 8.68
C CYS A 209 18.81 20.89 8.92
N ALA A 210 17.97 21.29 7.96
CA ALA A 210 17.01 22.37 8.16
C ALA A 210 15.65 21.78 8.55
N VAL A 211 14.82 22.57 9.25
CA VAL A 211 13.41 22.22 9.50
C VAL A 211 12.55 23.20 8.72
N LEU A 212 11.64 22.66 7.92
CA LEU A 212 10.78 23.40 7.00
C LEU A 212 9.32 23.05 7.27
N ASP A 213 8.44 24.03 7.24
CA ASP A 213 7.00 23.78 7.25
C ASP A 213 6.50 23.63 5.81
N MET A 214 6.02 22.42 5.49
CA MET A 214 5.50 22.07 4.18
C MET A 214 3.98 22.08 4.22
N GLN A 215 3.36 22.77 3.27
CA GLN A 215 1.91 22.86 3.21
C GLN A 215 1.39 22.78 1.77
N SER A 216 0.29 22.06 1.62
CA SER A 216 -0.60 22.11 0.46
C SER A 216 -2.03 22.35 0.96
N SER A 217 -2.97 22.48 0.03
CA SER A 217 -4.40 22.51 0.37
C SER A 217 -4.91 21.22 1.03
N LEU A 218 -4.14 20.13 0.99
CA LEU A 218 -4.57 18.80 1.44
C LEU A 218 -3.78 18.27 2.64
N PHE A 219 -2.56 18.76 2.82
CA PHE A 219 -1.63 18.20 3.81
C PHE A 219 -0.67 19.28 4.28
N SER A 220 -0.44 19.33 5.60
CA SER A 220 0.62 20.11 6.22
C SER A 220 1.49 19.20 7.09
N MET A 221 2.80 19.43 7.08
CA MET A 221 3.77 18.72 7.90
C MET A 221 4.97 19.60 8.16
N GLN A 222 5.55 19.48 9.33
CA GLN A 222 6.92 19.91 9.56
C GLN A 222 7.86 18.83 9.02
N ALA A 223 8.80 19.21 8.17
CA ALA A 223 9.74 18.32 7.53
C ALA A 223 11.18 18.71 7.85
N VAL A 224 12.00 17.71 8.14
CA VAL A 224 13.46 17.81 8.22
C VAL A 224 14.03 17.66 6.82
N GLU A 225 14.73 18.69 6.36
CA GLU A 225 15.49 18.67 5.11
C GLU A 225 16.85 18.02 5.34
N LEU A 226 16.97 16.80 4.86
CA LEU A 226 18.22 16.08 4.72
C LEU A 226 18.94 16.55 3.45
N ARG A 227 20.17 17.05 3.61
CA ARG A 227 21.13 17.38 2.54
C ARG A 227 22.42 16.56 2.70
N SER A 228 23.38 16.74 1.79
CA SER A 228 24.70 16.11 1.92
C SER A 228 25.33 16.44 3.29
N GLY A 229 25.77 15.41 4.02
CA GLY A 229 26.29 15.54 5.39
C GLY A 229 25.24 15.65 6.50
N GLY A 230 23.96 15.77 6.15
CA GLY A 230 22.83 15.77 7.08
C GLY A 230 22.48 14.37 7.58
N ARG A 231 22.11 14.26 8.87
CA ARG A 231 21.76 13.01 9.52
C ARG A 231 20.60 13.18 10.48
N ILE A 232 19.74 12.17 10.56
CA ILE A 232 18.73 12.02 11.62
C ILE A 232 19.10 10.76 12.40
N ARG A 233 19.26 10.88 13.72
CA ARG A 233 19.39 9.72 14.60
C ARG A 233 18.07 9.47 15.33
N VAL A 234 17.66 8.21 15.37
CA VAL A 234 16.42 7.77 15.99
C VAL A 234 16.74 6.75 17.08
N ARG A 235 16.43 7.08 18.32
CA ARG A 235 16.49 6.16 19.46
C ARG A 235 15.24 5.31 19.47
N THR A 236 15.35 4.06 19.04
CA THR A 236 14.17 3.17 19.02
C THR A 236 13.97 2.43 20.33
N GLY A 237 15.01 2.38 21.18
CA GLY A 237 15.03 1.52 22.35
C GLY A 237 15.18 0.04 21.97
N ALA A 238 14.80 -0.87 22.87
CA ALA A 238 14.97 -2.30 22.65
C ALA A 238 13.85 -2.94 21.81
N HIS A 239 12.70 -2.27 21.66
CA HIS A 239 11.47 -2.93 21.19
C HIS A 239 10.75 -2.19 20.07
N ARG A 240 11.06 -0.92 19.77
CA ARG A 240 10.39 -0.22 18.66
C ARG A 240 11.10 -0.49 17.34
N HIS A 241 10.31 -0.50 16.29
CA HIS A 241 10.74 -0.69 14.92
C HIS A 241 10.39 0.54 14.09
N LEU A 242 11.28 1.00 13.22
CA LEU A 242 10.94 2.00 12.20
C LEU A 242 10.22 1.30 11.04
N CYS A 243 8.94 1.62 10.83
CA CYS A 243 8.10 0.94 9.83
C CYS A 243 7.72 1.82 8.63
N GLY A 244 7.93 3.13 8.72
CA GLY A 244 7.64 4.03 7.60
C GLY A 244 8.18 5.44 7.79
N LEU A 245 8.31 6.15 6.67
CA LEU A 245 8.78 7.53 6.60
C LEU A 245 7.74 8.37 5.87
N MET A 246 7.12 9.34 6.57
CA MET A 246 6.40 10.40 5.87
C MET A 246 7.43 11.30 5.18
N HIS A 247 7.26 11.54 3.89
CA HIS A 247 8.16 12.40 3.13
C HIS A 247 7.41 13.32 2.19
N TRP A 248 8.04 14.42 1.83
CA TRP A 248 7.57 15.31 0.78
C TRP A 248 8.46 15.16 -0.44
N SER A 249 7.92 14.58 -1.51
CA SER A 249 8.65 14.46 -2.78
C SER A 249 8.77 15.81 -3.46
N MET A 250 9.88 16.00 -4.15
CA MET A 250 10.30 17.13 -4.98
C MET A 250 11.14 16.60 -6.16
N GLU A 251 11.33 17.43 -7.19
CA GLU A 251 12.09 17.06 -8.40
C GLU A 251 13.52 16.55 -8.11
N ASN A 252 14.20 17.12 -7.11
CA ASN A 252 15.55 16.72 -6.70
C ASN A 252 15.59 15.77 -5.50
N THR A 253 14.51 15.00 -5.27
CA THR A 253 14.45 14.08 -4.13
C THR A 253 15.42 12.92 -4.32
N GLY A 254 16.32 12.72 -3.36
CA GLY A 254 17.35 11.69 -3.43
C GLY A 254 16.99 10.34 -2.81
N HIS A 255 18.03 9.54 -2.53
CA HIS A 255 17.92 8.27 -1.82
C HIS A 255 18.28 8.47 -0.35
N VAL A 256 17.59 7.73 0.53
CA VAL A 256 17.85 7.70 1.96
C VAL A 256 18.37 6.33 2.37
N ALA A 257 19.46 6.30 3.12
CA ALA A 257 19.93 5.11 3.81
C ALA A 257 19.47 5.15 5.27
N ILE A 258 18.86 4.06 5.73
CA ILE A 258 18.53 3.78 7.13
C ILE A 258 19.52 2.72 7.60
N SER A 259 20.39 3.06 8.55
CA SER A 259 21.43 2.18 9.07
C SER A 259 21.18 1.91 10.55
N GLY A 260 21.25 0.64 10.95
CA GLY A 260 21.11 0.23 12.35
C GLY A 260 22.06 -0.91 12.68
N ALA A 261 21.97 -1.43 13.91
CA ALA A 261 22.81 -2.53 14.38
C ALA A 261 22.64 -3.83 13.57
N HIS A 262 21.50 -4.01 12.91
CA HIS A 262 21.12 -5.23 12.21
C HIS A 262 21.20 -5.14 10.69
N GLY A 263 21.52 -3.98 10.13
CA GLY A 263 21.64 -3.84 8.69
C GLY A 263 21.49 -2.41 8.19
N ARG A 264 21.43 -2.30 6.86
CA ARG A 264 21.25 -1.05 6.14
C ARG A 264 20.18 -1.24 5.07
N VAL A 265 19.20 -0.34 5.03
CA VAL A 265 18.14 -0.28 4.03
C VAL A 265 18.29 1.02 3.25
N VAL A 266 18.22 0.97 1.92
CA VAL A 266 18.24 2.16 1.07
C VAL A 266 16.88 2.30 0.40
N LYS A 267 16.27 3.48 0.52
CA LYS A 267 14.96 3.80 -0.05
C LYS A 267 15.12 4.90 -1.09
N ASN A 268 14.56 4.65 -2.27
CA ASN A 268 14.37 5.68 -3.27
C ASN A 268 13.15 6.52 -2.88
N MET A 269 13.36 7.81 -2.64
CA MET A 269 12.31 8.73 -2.23
C MET A 269 11.81 9.60 -3.39
N SER A 270 12.37 9.44 -4.60
CA SER A 270 11.96 10.19 -5.79
C SER A 270 10.59 9.72 -6.28
N MET A 271 9.67 10.66 -6.46
CA MET A 271 8.37 10.46 -7.11
C MET A 271 8.18 11.51 -8.20
N ARG A 272 7.42 11.18 -9.26
CA ARG A 272 7.11 12.12 -10.37
C ARG A 272 6.37 13.40 -9.97
N PHE A 273 5.87 13.51 -8.75
CA PHE A 273 5.00 14.60 -8.33
C PHE A 273 5.47 15.17 -6.98
N SER A 274 5.38 16.50 -6.84
CA SER A 274 5.73 17.20 -5.60
C SER A 274 4.61 17.12 -4.57
N LYS A 275 4.54 16.03 -3.80
CA LYS A 275 3.47 15.76 -2.81
C LYS A 275 3.99 15.02 -1.58
N ALA A 276 3.22 15.07 -0.50
CA ALA A 276 3.41 14.21 0.67
C ALA A 276 3.09 12.74 0.33
N TYR A 277 3.87 11.83 0.89
CA TYR A 277 3.74 10.39 0.69
C TYR A 277 4.31 9.61 1.88
N LEU A 278 3.79 8.40 2.14
CA LEU A 278 4.36 7.47 3.10
C LEU A 278 5.21 6.43 2.38
N ALA A 279 6.51 6.42 2.64
CA ALA A 279 7.40 5.35 2.22
C ALA A 279 7.50 4.27 3.32
N PRO A 280 6.85 3.11 3.18
CA PRO A 280 7.01 2.03 4.16
C PRO A 280 8.40 1.40 4.06
N VAL A 281 8.85 0.92 5.21
CA VAL A 281 10.08 0.14 5.34
C VAL A 281 9.74 -1.33 5.14
N PHE A 282 10.35 -1.97 4.13
CA PHE A 282 10.10 -3.37 3.80
C PHE A 282 10.83 -4.30 4.77
N ASN A 283 12.14 -4.09 4.94
CA ASN A 283 12.95 -4.83 5.90
C ASN A 283 12.94 -4.16 7.28
N VAL A 284 11.82 -4.30 7.99
CA VAL A 284 11.63 -3.73 9.34
C VAL A 284 12.59 -4.36 10.35
N ALA A 285 13.03 -5.61 10.12
CA ALA A 285 14.03 -6.27 10.95
C ALA A 285 15.41 -5.61 10.89
N ALA A 286 15.80 -5.06 9.74
CA ALA A 286 17.03 -4.26 9.61
C ALA A 286 16.92 -2.88 10.27
N CYS A 287 15.70 -2.39 10.47
CA CYS A 287 15.40 -1.06 11.04
C CYS A 287 14.96 -1.17 12.52
N ARG A 288 15.66 -2.01 13.29
CA ARG A 288 15.54 -2.16 14.74
C ARG A 288 16.90 -1.98 15.42
N GLY A 289 16.88 -1.80 16.74
CA GLY A 289 18.09 -1.66 17.54
C GLY A 289 18.16 -0.30 18.25
N PRO A 290 19.06 -0.15 19.25
CA PRO A 290 19.00 0.96 20.19
C PRO A 290 18.99 2.33 19.49
N ASP A 291 19.76 2.45 18.41
CA ASP A 291 19.88 3.64 17.58
C ASP A 291 19.82 3.28 16.09
N LEU A 292 19.10 4.10 15.33
CA LEU A 292 19.12 4.12 13.86
C LEU A 292 19.70 5.45 13.38
N GLU A 293 20.41 5.43 12.25
CA GLU A 293 20.85 6.61 11.53
C GLU A 293 20.18 6.66 10.15
N ILE A 294 19.55 7.78 9.83
CA ILE A 294 18.93 8.08 8.54
C ILE A 294 19.74 9.19 7.88
N ALA A 295 20.29 8.95 6.70
CA ALA A 295 21.12 9.90 5.97
C ALA A 295 20.90 9.82 4.46
N LEU A 296 21.22 10.89 3.73
CA LEU A 296 21.28 10.82 2.27
C LEU A 296 22.42 9.88 1.83
N THR A 297 22.20 9.16 0.73
CA THR A 297 23.25 8.37 0.08
C THR A 297 23.38 8.74 -1.39
N GLY A 298 24.62 8.78 -1.87
CA GLY A 298 24.97 9.08 -3.26
C GLY A 298 24.66 7.92 -4.19
N GLY A 299 23.37 7.64 -4.41
CA GLY A 299 22.86 6.92 -5.57
C GLY A 299 23.29 5.47 -5.80
N GLU A 300 24.19 4.87 -5.02
CA GLU A 300 24.50 3.45 -5.18
C GLU A 300 23.29 2.61 -4.72
N PRO A 301 22.57 1.94 -5.64
CA PRO A 301 21.44 1.12 -5.27
C PRO A 301 21.98 -0.15 -4.62
N THR A 302 21.85 -0.29 -3.31
CA THR A 302 21.87 -1.63 -2.69
C THR A 302 20.54 -2.33 -2.99
N THR A 303 20.60 -3.66 -3.06
CA THR A 303 19.57 -4.72 -3.24
C THR A 303 18.05 -4.42 -3.21
N GLU A 304 17.55 -3.36 -2.58
CA GLU A 304 16.14 -2.95 -2.61
C GLU A 304 15.89 -1.84 -3.65
N ARG A 305 15.52 -2.23 -4.88
CA ARG A 305 14.93 -1.27 -5.83
C ARG A 305 13.46 -1.05 -5.50
N THR A 306 13.13 0.03 -4.78
CA THR A 306 11.78 0.60 -4.78
C THR A 306 11.46 1.12 -6.19
N ARG A 307 10.73 0.33 -6.99
CA ARG A 307 10.36 0.62 -8.40
C ARG A 307 9.11 1.48 -8.52
N MET A 308 8.93 2.48 -7.66
CA MET A 308 7.69 3.25 -7.75
C MET A 308 7.58 4.05 -9.04
N GLU A 309 8.71 4.32 -9.70
CA GLU A 309 8.81 4.72 -11.09
C GLU A 309 10.28 4.53 -11.51
N SER A 310 10.55 4.39 -12.82
CA SER A 310 11.92 4.44 -13.34
C SER A 310 12.65 5.65 -12.74
N PRO A 311 13.90 5.51 -12.24
CA PRO A 311 14.62 6.63 -11.66
C PRO A 311 14.60 7.77 -12.66
N HIS A 312 13.93 8.86 -12.29
CA HIS A 312 14.10 10.08 -13.04
C HIS A 312 15.55 10.51 -12.78
N PRO A 313 16.36 10.74 -13.82
CA PRO A 313 17.64 11.39 -13.62
C PRO A 313 17.34 12.67 -12.84
N LEU A 314 18.09 12.89 -11.75
CA LEU A 314 18.05 14.15 -11.02
C LEU A 314 18.13 15.26 -12.07
N SER A 315 17.14 16.15 -12.11
CA SER A 315 17.13 17.27 -13.05
C SER A 315 18.49 17.96 -12.99
N ASP A 316 19.17 18.06 -14.14
CA ASP A 316 20.57 18.49 -14.25
C ASP A 316 20.84 19.75 -13.41
N GLY A 317 21.56 19.59 -12.30
CA GLY A 317 22.15 20.69 -11.53
C GLY A 317 21.67 20.91 -10.09
N GLY A 318 20.63 20.23 -9.61
CA GLY A 318 20.19 20.36 -8.21
C GLY A 318 20.93 19.43 -7.24
N GLU A 319 21.43 19.96 -6.11
CA GLU A 319 21.92 19.08 -5.03
C GLU A 319 20.78 18.17 -4.53
N PRO A 320 21.01 16.85 -4.36
CA PRO A 320 20.01 15.95 -3.81
C PRO A 320 19.61 16.36 -2.39
N ARG A 321 18.30 16.32 -2.12
CA ARG A 321 17.76 16.51 -0.78
C ARG A 321 16.56 15.63 -0.53
N VAL A 322 16.20 15.38 0.73
CA VAL A 322 14.97 14.67 1.08
C VAL A 322 14.29 15.39 2.22
N LEU A 323 12.98 15.59 2.12
CA LEU A 323 12.16 16.18 3.17
C LEU A 323 11.43 15.06 3.91
N LEU A 324 11.80 14.81 5.17
CA LEU A 324 11.18 13.79 6.02
C LEU A 324 10.37 14.43 7.14
N GLY A 325 9.11 14.05 7.31
CA GLY A 325 8.35 14.42 8.51
C GLY A 325 8.27 13.26 9.48
N ASP A 326 7.03 12.85 9.80
CA ASP A 326 6.79 11.80 10.79
C ASP A 326 7.54 10.50 10.45
N LEU A 327 8.36 10.07 11.41
CA LEU A 327 9.03 8.77 11.41
C LEU A 327 8.10 7.78 12.14
N LEU A 328 7.51 6.86 11.38
CA LEU A 328 6.50 5.94 11.91
C LEU A 328 7.15 4.75 12.60
N SER A 329 6.59 4.37 13.75
CA SER A 329 7.09 3.26 14.54
C SER A 329 6.03 2.18 14.76
N CYS A 330 6.48 0.94 14.93
CA CYS A 330 5.72 -0.11 15.61
C CYS A 330 6.37 -0.43 16.97
N ASP A 331 5.58 -0.80 17.96
CA ASP A 331 6.07 -1.30 19.27
C ASP A 331 6.54 -2.77 19.22
N ARG A 332 6.22 -3.47 18.12
CA ARG A 332 6.50 -4.88 17.84
C ARG A 332 6.79 -5.10 16.37
N ASP A 333 7.34 -6.26 16.03
CA ASP A 333 7.63 -6.65 14.66
C ASP A 333 6.33 -6.87 13.86
N PRO A 334 6.03 -6.03 12.84
CA PRO A 334 4.81 -6.15 12.06
C PRO A 334 4.75 -7.42 11.20
N ASP A 335 5.89 -8.01 10.80
CA ASP A 335 5.90 -9.28 10.08
C ASP A 335 5.47 -10.43 10.99
N GLN A 336 5.97 -10.45 12.22
CA GLN A 336 5.59 -11.47 13.21
C GLN A 336 4.12 -11.35 13.61
N CYS A 337 3.67 -10.13 13.92
CA CYS A 337 2.25 -9.87 14.23
C CYS A 337 1.36 -10.28 13.04
N GLY A 338 1.73 -9.87 11.83
CA GLY A 338 1.03 -10.19 10.59
C GLY A 338 0.89 -11.70 10.34
N ARG A 339 1.96 -12.45 10.58
CA ARG A 339 1.93 -13.92 10.46
C ARG A 339 0.94 -14.55 11.45
N GLY A 340 1.02 -14.15 12.72
CA GLY A 340 0.10 -14.63 13.75
C GLY A 340 -1.37 -14.29 13.43
N LEU A 341 -1.62 -13.11 12.86
CA LEU A 341 -2.95 -12.68 12.39
C LEU A 341 -3.47 -13.56 11.25
N LEU A 342 -2.64 -13.82 10.25
CA LEU A 342 -3.03 -14.66 9.11
C LEU A 342 -3.31 -16.11 9.55
N GLU A 343 -2.49 -16.67 10.45
CA GLU A 343 -2.73 -17.97 11.06
C GLU A 343 -4.00 -18.01 11.93
N TRP A 344 -4.30 -16.91 12.63
CA TRP A 344 -5.52 -16.76 13.42
C TRP A 344 -6.76 -16.73 12.51
N LEU A 345 -6.72 -15.98 11.41
CA LEU A 345 -7.78 -15.94 10.40
C LEU A 345 -7.99 -17.31 9.75
N ALA A 346 -6.90 -18.02 9.44
CA ALA A 346 -6.96 -19.34 8.82
C ALA A 346 -7.68 -20.36 9.71
N ARG A 347 -7.39 -20.37 11.02
CA ARG A 347 -8.06 -21.24 11.99
C ARG A 347 -9.57 -21.00 12.11
N ARG A 348 -10.05 -19.84 11.65
CA ARG A 348 -11.48 -19.47 11.68
C ARG A 348 -12.20 -19.72 10.36
N GLY A 349 -11.50 -20.24 9.34
CA GLY A 349 -12.04 -20.30 7.97
C GLY A 349 -12.25 -18.92 7.36
N GLU A 350 -11.57 -17.90 7.90
CA GLU A 350 -11.65 -16.51 7.45
C GLU A 350 -10.40 -16.08 6.67
N ALA A 351 -9.37 -16.92 6.58
CA ALA A 351 -8.28 -16.67 5.66
C ALA A 351 -8.78 -16.79 4.23
N PRO A 352 -8.28 -15.96 3.30
CA PRO A 352 -8.44 -16.28 1.89
C PRO A 352 -7.84 -17.66 1.67
N GLU A 353 -8.64 -18.59 1.17
CA GLU A 353 -8.10 -19.69 0.39
C GLU A 353 -7.28 -19.00 -0.71
N LEU A 354 -5.95 -18.96 -0.56
CA LEU A 354 -5.12 -18.88 -1.75
C LEU A 354 -5.60 -20.04 -2.59
N ALA A 355 -6.13 -19.73 -3.77
CA ALA A 355 -6.61 -20.74 -4.69
C ALA A 355 -5.52 -21.83 -4.73
N PRO A 356 -5.86 -23.11 -4.43
CA PRO A 356 -4.89 -24.19 -4.49
C PRO A 356 -4.16 -24.11 -5.82
N ALA A 357 -2.89 -24.53 -5.90
CA ALA A 357 -2.15 -24.57 -7.17
C ALA A 357 -3.00 -25.23 -8.30
N ASP A 358 -3.88 -26.14 -7.91
CA ASP A 358 -4.87 -26.86 -8.71
C ASP A 358 -5.93 -25.95 -9.40
N ARG A 359 -6.29 -24.80 -8.81
CA ARG A 359 -7.16 -23.79 -9.43
C ARG A 359 -6.41 -22.90 -10.42
N LEU A 360 -5.10 -22.69 -10.22
CA LEU A 360 -4.23 -22.06 -11.20
C LEU A 360 -4.10 -23.01 -12.41
N GLU A 361 -3.82 -24.29 -12.20
CA GLU A 361 -3.87 -25.35 -13.22
C GLU A 361 -5.21 -25.37 -13.99
N ALA A 362 -6.35 -25.26 -13.31
CA ALA A 362 -7.66 -25.18 -13.97
C ALA A 362 -7.92 -23.85 -14.72
N ALA A 363 -7.27 -22.75 -14.33
CA ALA A 363 -7.29 -21.48 -15.05
C ALA A 363 -6.36 -21.55 -16.27
N LEU A 364 -5.21 -22.20 -16.14
CA LEU A 364 -4.27 -22.49 -17.21
C LEU A 364 -4.89 -23.41 -18.26
N GLY A 365 -5.57 -24.49 -17.87
CA GLY A 365 -6.29 -25.36 -18.80
C GLY A 365 -7.43 -24.66 -19.55
N ARG A 366 -8.07 -23.65 -18.94
CA ARG A 366 -9.08 -22.79 -19.62
C ARG A 366 -8.44 -21.81 -20.59
N LEU A 367 -7.28 -21.24 -20.24
CA LEU A 367 -6.46 -20.42 -21.13
C LEU A 367 -5.89 -21.25 -22.30
N GLU A 368 -5.51 -22.52 -22.08
CA GLU A 368 -5.06 -23.44 -23.13
C GLU A 368 -6.14 -23.69 -24.19
N GLY A 369 -7.41 -23.83 -23.77
CA GLY A 369 -8.54 -23.94 -24.70
C GLY A 369 -8.80 -22.68 -25.52
N LEU A 370 -8.55 -21.50 -24.95
CA LEU A 370 -8.71 -20.20 -25.61
C LEU A 370 -7.53 -19.85 -26.54
N LEU A 371 -6.33 -20.35 -26.23
CA LEU A 371 -5.08 -20.06 -26.93
C LEU A 371 -4.68 -21.14 -27.96
N ALA A 372 -5.40 -22.28 -27.99
CA ALA A 372 -5.21 -23.35 -28.97
C ALA A 372 -5.15 -22.90 -30.45
N PRO A 373 -5.85 -21.84 -30.92
CA PRO A 373 -5.74 -21.37 -32.30
C PRO A 373 -4.46 -20.56 -32.61
N VAL A 374 -3.72 -20.12 -31.60
CA VAL A 374 -2.58 -19.20 -31.76
C VAL A 374 -1.28 -19.97 -31.60
N ALA A 375 -0.72 -20.44 -32.72
CA ALA A 375 0.58 -21.11 -32.74
C ALA A 375 1.67 -20.22 -32.10
N GLY A 376 2.30 -20.70 -31.02
CA GLY A 376 3.36 -19.97 -30.29
C GLY A 376 2.91 -19.28 -29.00
N ALA A 377 1.61 -19.06 -28.76
CA ALA A 377 1.11 -18.42 -27.53
C ALA A 377 1.42 -19.26 -26.26
N ARG A 378 1.44 -20.59 -26.40
CA ARG A 378 1.83 -21.52 -25.33
C ARG A 378 3.25 -21.26 -24.81
N GLN A 379 4.22 -21.01 -25.70
CA GLN A 379 5.60 -20.75 -25.28
C GLN A 379 5.76 -19.39 -24.60
N VAL A 380 5.00 -18.38 -25.03
CA VAL A 380 5.04 -17.03 -24.43
C VAL A 380 4.38 -17.02 -23.04
N VAL A 381 3.24 -17.71 -22.88
CA VAL A 381 2.53 -17.81 -21.60
C VAL A 381 3.25 -18.75 -20.62
N LEU A 382 3.75 -19.91 -21.08
CA LEU A 382 4.60 -20.77 -20.25
C LEU A 382 5.90 -20.08 -19.86
N ALA A 383 6.52 -19.27 -20.74
CA ALA A 383 7.69 -18.47 -20.39
C ALA A 383 7.40 -17.42 -19.30
N HIS A 384 6.19 -16.85 -19.26
CA HIS A 384 5.75 -15.95 -18.17
C HIS A 384 5.42 -16.70 -16.87
N LEU A 385 4.80 -17.88 -16.95
CA LEU A 385 4.43 -18.68 -15.76
C LEU A 385 5.63 -19.36 -15.12
N HIS A 386 6.58 -19.83 -15.93
CA HIS A 386 7.85 -20.36 -15.43
C HIS A 386 8.63 -19.31 -14.63
N GLN A 387 8.47 -18.00 -14.88
CA GLN A 387 9.09 -16.97 -14.05
C GLN A 387 8.56 -16.94 -12.62
N GLU A 388 7.28 -17.23 -12.41
CA GLU A 388 6.66 -17.21 -11.09
C GLU A 388 6.99 -18.47 -10.28
N GLU A 389 7.05 -19.62 -10.95
CA GLU A 389 7.51 -20.87 -10.35
C GLU A 389 9.01 -20.86 -10.04
N LEU A 390 9.86 -20.33 -10.93
CA LEU A 390 11.29 -20.15 -10.67
C LEU A 390 11.53 -19.16 -9.51
N ARG A 391 10.74 -18.07 -9.44
CA ARG A 391 10.77 -17.12 -8.31
C ARG A 391 10.46 -17.81 -6.99
N ASN A 392 9.36 -18.55 -6.94
CA ASN A 392 8.94 -19.24 -5.72
C ASN A 392 9.89 -20.40 -5.35
N LEU A 393 10.58 -20.99 -6.32
CA LEU A 393 11.62 -22.00 -6.09
C LEU A 393 12.89 -21.35 -5.53
N VAL A 394 13.38 -20.25 -6.13
CA VAL A 394 14.58 -19.51 -5.70
C VAL A 394 14.39 -18.85 -4.33
N GLU A 395 13.21 -18.29 -4.03
CA GLU A 395 12.89 -17.81 -2.67
C GLU A 395 12.95 -18.93 -1.63
N ARG A 396 12.50 -20.14 -2.00
CA ARG A 396 12.51 -21.32 -1.12
C ARG A 396 13.89 -21.94 -0.93
N THR A 397 14.77 -21.94 -1.94
CA THR A 397 16.11 -22.55 -1.83
C THR A 397 17.23 -21.59 -1.49
N ALA A 398 17.15 -20.31 -1.88
CA ALA A 398 18.23 -19.34 -1.72
C ALA A 398 17.95 -18.26 -0.65
N GLY A 399 16.71 -18.13 -0.15
CA GLY A 399 16.34 -17.11 0.85
C GLY A 399 16.45 -15.67 0.34
N ILE A 400 16.55 -15.49 -0.98
CA ILE A 400 16.67 -14.19 -1.66
C ILE A 400 15.60 -14.15 -2.75
N ALA A 401 14.72 -13.16 -2.71
CA ALA A 401 13.76 -12.89 -3.79
C ALA A 401 14.52 -12.41 -5.03
N PRO A 402 14.45 -13.10 -6.19
CA PRO A 402 15.08 -12.60 -7.40
C PRO A 402 14.38 -11.30 -7.86
N PRO A 403 15.11 -10.33 -8.42
CA PRO A 403 14.51 -9.05 -8.83
C PRO A 403 13.45 -9.25 -9.93
N LEU A 404 12.27 -8.66 -9.74
CA LEU A 404 11.05 -8.73 -10.57
C LEU A 404 11.18 -8.21 -12.03
N TYR A 405 12.36 -8.12 -12.63
CA TYR A 405 12.50 -7.81 -14.07
C TYR A 405 13.45 -8.83 -14.70
N PHE A 406 12.88 -9.93 -15.17
CA PHE A 406 13.24 -10.38 -16.50
C PHE A 406 12.62 -9.38 -17.48
N ASN A 407 13.39 -8.38 -17.91
CA ASN A 407 12.97 -7.57 -19.07
C ASN A 407 13.24 -8.37 -20.36
N GLU A 408 12.66 -7.93 -21.48
CA GLU A 408 12.87 -8.56 -22.80
C GLU A 408 14.36 -8.78 -23.08
N GLU A 409 15.20 -7.78 -22.78
CA GLU A 409 16.65 -7.86 -22.95
C GLU A 409 17.31 -9.01 -22.17
N THR A 410 16.92 -9.22 -20.91
CA THR A 410 17.41 -10.32 -20.05
C THR A 410 16.89 -11.67 -20.51
N TYR A 411 15.63 -11.73 -20.95
CA TYR A 411 15.01 -12.94 -21.48
C TYR A 411 15.68 -13.38 -22.78
N LEU A 412 15.88 -12.45 -23.72
CA LEU A 412 16.57 -12.71 -25.00
C LEU A 412 18.07 -13.01 -24.81
N ALA A 413 18.69 -12.54 -23.73
CA ALA A 413 20.06 -12.90 -23.38
C ALA A 413 20.20 -14.35 -22.88
N LEU A 414 19.18 -14.87 -22.19
CA LEU A 414 19.17 -16.23 -21.64
C LEU A 414 18.58 -17.28 -22.59
N HIS A 415 17.82 -16.85 -23.60
CA HIS A 415 17.20 -17.70 -24.62
C HIS A 415 17.60 -17.26 -26.03
N PRO A 416 18.82 -17.61 -26.48
CA PRO A 416 19.40 -17.10 -27.73
C PRO A 416 18.65 -17.56 -28.98
N ASP A 417 17.94 -18.69 -28.92
CA ASP A 417 17.05 -19.19 -29.95
C ASP A 417 15.81 -18.30 -30.15
N VAL A 418 15.23 -17.80 -29.06
CA VAL A 418 14.12 -16.85 -29.10
C VAL A 418 14.59 -15.48 -29.60
N ARG A 419 15.77 -15.02 -29.15
CA ARG A 419 16.42 -13.82 -29.68
C ARG A 419 16.63 -13.90 -31.19
N GLN A 420 17.09 -15.04 -31.68
CA GLN A 420 17.29 -15.25 -33.10
C GLN A 420 15.96 -15.22 -33.88
N ALA A 421 14.88 -15.79 -33.33
CA ALA A 421 13.55 -15.72 -33.96
C ALA A 421 12.98 -14.29 -34.05
N VAL A 422 13.19 -13.45 -33.03
CA VAL A 422 12.81 -12.02 -33.03
C VAL A 422 13.62 -11.23 -34.06
N VAL A 423 14.94 -11.44 -34.12
CA VAL A 423 15.82 -10.79 -35.12
C VAL A 423 15.44 -11.18 -36.55
N GLU A 424 14.97 -12.41 -36.75
CA GLU A 424 14.50 -12.92 -38.04
C GLU A 424 13.04 -12.50 -38.38
N GLY A 425 12.37 -11.75 -37.49
CA GLY A 425 10.99 -11.29 -37.69
C GLY A 425 9.95 -12.42 -37.70
N ARG A 426 10.27 -13.56 -37.08
CA ARG A 426 9.36 -14.72 -36.94
C ARG A 426 8.44 -14.60 -35.71
N LEU A 427 8.69 -13.63 -34.83
CA LEU A 427 7.94 -13.31 -33.61
C LEU A 427 7.70 -11.81 -33.51
#